data_AF-A0A1C4YRL7-F1
#
_entry.id   AF-A0A1C4YRL7-F1
#
_cell.length_a   1.000
_cell.length_b   1.000
_cell.length_c   1.000
_cell.angle_alpha   90.00
_cell.angle_beta   90.00
_cell.angle_gamma   90.00
#
_symmetry.space_group_name_H-M   'P 1'
#
loop_
_entity.id
_entity.type
_entity.pdbx_description
1 polymer ?
#
loop_
_entity_poly.entity_id
_entity_poly.type
_entity_poly.pdbx_seq_one_letter_code
_entity_poly.pdbx_strand_id
1 'polypeptide(L)'
;MRAAAVALLTALDEPARRRATYPFDDDGARRWLEYRPRPRPGTCLADLDVAGRKAAHRLLATALSPGAYAQAMAVVALEEVLDRAEGWRRGRHSGDYWVAVFGDPARDDRWSWRIEGHHLSITMTVVDDQVSPAPIFLGANPATVRHAGRPVSRPLGVEEDLARELLEAMGPAGRAAAIVADEAPGDIISATRPSAPGRLEPLGMPRGRLGPGGRALLDQLVALYLNRLPPELAAREADRLDGGELHFAWAGPTRPGQRHYYRVQGDDLLIEYDNTTDDGNHAHTVLRRPASDFGADVLAAHHATAHRAADPAG
;
A
#
# COMPACT_ATOMS: atom_id res chain seq x y z
N MET A 1 -0.02 17.19 -6.20
CA MET A 1 0.86 16.67 -5.12
C MET A 1 1.84 17.74 -4.60
N ARG A 2 2.69 18.34 -5.46
CA ARG A 2 3.71 19.33 -5.10
C ARG A 2 3.24 20.44 -4.14
N ALA A 3 2.15 21.13 -4.50
CA ALA A 3 1.58 22.20 -3.67
C ALA A 3 1.21 21.75 -2.25
N ALA A 4 0.71 20.52 -2.06
CA ALA A 4 0.36 19.99 -0.75
C ALA A 4 1.60 19.67 0.11
N ALA A 5 2.68 19.18 -0.51
CA ALA A 5 3.94 18.93 0.18
C ALA A 5 4.62 20.23 0.63
N VAL A 6 4.62 21.27 -0.23
CA VAL A 6 5.11 22.61 0.13
C VAL A 6 4.27 23.21 1.27
N ALA A 7 2.94 23.08 1.19
CA ALA A 7 2.04 23.56 2.25
C ALA A 7 2.28 22.83 3.58
N LEU A 8 2.55 21.52 3.55
CA LEU A 8 2.98 20.77 4.74
C LEU A 8 4.26 21.36 5.32
N LEU A 9 5.35 21.44 4.55
CA LEU A 9 6.63 21.92 5.05
C LEU A 9 6.57 23.36 5.60
N THR A 10 5.68 24.19 5.04
CA THR A 10 5.41 25.55 5.51
C THR A 10 4.66 25.58 6.84
N ALA A 11 3.75 24.62 7.07
CA ALA A 11 2.97 24.51 8.30
C ALA A 11 3.77 23.92 9.48
N LEU A 12 4.93 23.30 9.22
CA LEU A 12 5.79 22.74 10.25
C LEU A 12 6.67 23.81 10.90
N ASP A 13 6.75 23.78 12.23
CA ASP A 13 7.78 24.53 12.95
C ASP A 13 9.19 24.02 12.58
N GLU A 14 10.23 24.77 12.95
CA GLU A 14 11.60 24.43 12.53
C GLU A 14 12.05 23.03 12.99
N PRO A 15 11.83 22.62 14.26
CA PRO A 15 12.16 21.25 14.70
C PRO A 15 11.40 20.16 13.94
N ALA A 16 10.09 20.31 13.74
CA ALA A 16 9.27 19.35 13.00
C ALA A 16 9.68 19.30 11.52
N ARG A 17 9.98 20.44 10.92
CA ARG A 17 10.44 20.49 9.52
C ARG A 17 11.76 19.73 9.37
N ARG A 18 12.74 19.97 10.25
CA ARG A 18 14.03 19.25 10.23
C ARG A 18 13.86 17.73 10.37
N ARG A 19 12.95 17.27 11.22
CA ARG A 19 12.66 15.83 11.37
C ARG A 19 11.90 15.23 10.18
N ALA A 20 11.12 16.04 9.47
CA ALA A 20 10.33 15.60 8.32
C ALA A 20 11.13 15.59 7.00
N THR A 21 12.22 16.35 6.88
CA THR A 21 12.95 16.52 5.62
C THR A 21 14.22 15.69 5.54
N TYR A 22 14.41 14.99 4.43
CA TYR A 22 15.56 14.14 4.13
C TYR A 22 16.12 14.45 2.74
N PRO A 23 17.41 14.21 2.46
CA PRO A 23 17.93 14.21 1.10
C PRO A 23 17.21 13.18 0.22
N PHE A 24 17.01 13.48 -1.07
CA PHE A 24 16.38 12.51 -1.99
C PHE A 24 17.21 11.22 -2.14
N ASP A 25 18.53 11.37 -2.18
CA ASP A 25 19.47 10.26 -2.38
C ASP A 25 19.73 9.46 -1.08
N ASP A 26 19.05 9.76 0.03
CA ASP A 26 19.00 8.89 1.21
C ASP A 26 18.11 7.68 0.92
N ASP A 27 18.65 6.77 0.11
CA ASP A 27 17.96 5.60 -0.41
C ASP A 27 17.54 4.61 0.69
N GLY A 28 18.25 4.60 1.81
CA GLY A 28 17.92 3.77 2.98
C GLY A 28 16.66 4.29 3.67
N ALA A 29 16.57 5.60 3.90
CA ALA A 29 15.38 6.21 4.48
C ALA A 29 14.20 6.29 3.48
N ARG A 30 14.47 6.56 2.19
CA ARG A 30 13.44 6.70 1.14
C ARG A 30 12.73 5.39 0.82
N ARG A 31 13.47 4.27 0.77
CA ARG A 31 12.92 2.92 0.52
C ARG A 31 12.52 2.16 1.78
N TRP A 32 12.50 2.84 2.92
CA TRP A 32 12.03 2.26 4.17
C TRP A 32 10.50 2.03 4.11
N LEU A 33 10.07 0.87 4.61
CA LEU A 33 8.66 0.54 4.83
C LEU A 33 8.56 -0.24 6.14
N GLU A 34 7.81 0.27 7.11
CA GLU A 34 7.58 -0.40 8.39
C GLU A 34 6.15 -0.17 8.89
N TYR A 35 5.36 -1.24 8.89
CA TYR A 35 3.98 -1.25 9.37
C TYR A 35 3.82 -1.86 10.77
N ARG A 36 4.92 -2.31 11.40
CA ARG A 36 4.95 -2.84 12.77
C ARG A 36 5.23 -1.73 13.78
N PRO A 37 4.96 -1.90 15.09
CA PRO A 37 5.14 -0.85 16.09
C PRO A 37 6.63 -0.60 16.40
N ARG A 38 7.29 0.24 15.59
CA ARG A 38 8.70 0.63 15.71
C ARG A 38 8.83 2.17 15.64
N PRO A 39 9.85 2.77 16.27
CA PRO A 39 10.26 4.13 15.95
C PRO A 39 10.61 4.23 14.46
N ARG A 40 10.30 5.37 13.83
CA ARG A 40 10.45 5.57 12.39
C ARG A 40 10.84 7.02 12.05
N PRO A 41 11.50 7.25 10.90
CA PRO A 41 11.90 8.58 10.46
C PRO A 41 10.70 9.49 10.18
N GLY A 42 10.93 10.80 10.18
CA GLY A 42 9.89 11.80 9.95
C GLY A 42 9.43 12.51 11.23
N THR A 43 8.40 13.34 11.07
CA THR A 43 7.71 13.97 12.20
C THR A 43 6.42 13.24 12.53
N CYS A 44 6.23 12.93 13.81
CA CYS A 44 5.01 12.32 14.35
C CYS A 44 3.84 13.30 14.25
N LEU A 45 2.67 12.85 13.79
CA LEU A 45 1.45 13.66 13.72
C LEU A 45 0.96 14.06 15.12
N ALA A 46 1.25 13.28 16.16
CA ALA A 46 0.96 13.62 17.54
C ALA A 46 1.71 14.88 18.04
N ASP A 47 2.89 15.16 17.47
CA ASP A 47 3.71 16.33 17.82
C ASP A 47 3.27 17.61 17.09
N LEU A 48 2.41 17.49 16.09
CA LEU A 48 1.98 18.60 15.25
C LEU A 48 0.77 19.31 15.85
N ASP A 49 0.63 20.61 15.57
CA ASP A 49 -0.60 21.33 15.82
C ASP A 49 -1.71 20.96 14.80
N VAL A 50 -2.87 21.61 14.89
CA VAL A 50 -3.99 21.36 13.96
C VAL A 50 -3.60 21.67 12.51
N ALA A 51 -2.83 22.73 12.27
CA ALA A 51 -2.46 23.16 10.93
C ALA A 51 -1.51 22.14 10.26
N GLY A 52 -0.47 21.71 10.98
CA GLY A 52 0.48 20.69 10.54
C GLY A 52 -0.21 19.34 10.27
N ARG A 53 -1.06 18.87 11.20
CA ARG A 53 -1.84 17.64 10.98
C ARG A 53 -2.73 17.73 9.74
N LYS A 54 -3.49 18.83 9.59
CA LYS A 54 -4.34 19.02 8.41
C LYS A 54 -3.54 19.09 7.12
N ALA A 55 -2.34 19.66 7.13
CA ALA A 55 -1.47 19.67 5.97
C ALA A 55 -0.97 18.26 5.60
N ALA A 56 -0.62 17.43 6.59
CA ALA A 56 -0.24 16.03 6.35
C ALA A 56 -1.41 15.20 5.77
N HIS A 57 -2.61 15.35 6.33
CA HIS A 57 -3.82 14.72 5.77
C HIS A 57 -4.14 15.20 4.34
N ARG A 58 -3.93 16.48 4.04
CA ARG A 58 -4.10 17.00 2.67
C ARG A 58 -3.08 16.40 1.71
N LEU A 59 -1.82 16.23 2.13
CA LEU A 59 -0.81 15.53 1.34
C LEU A 59 -1.23 14.09 1.06
N LEU A 60 -1.65 13.35 2.11
CA LEU A 60 -2.17 11.99 1.98
C LEU A 60 -3.32 11.89 0.99
N ALA A 61 -4.29 12.82 1.06
CA ALA A 61 -5.43 12.88 0.16
C ALA A 61 -5.06 13.17 -1.30
N THR A 62 -3.83 13.65 -1.59
CA THR A 62 -3.37 13.78 -2.98
C THR A 62 -2.93 12.44 -3.61
N ALA A 63 -2.66 11.42 -2.80
CA ALA A 63 -2.27 10.09 -3.23
C ALA A 63 -3.43 9.09 -3.30
N LEU A 64 -4.56 9.40 -2.67
CA LEU A 64 -5.64 8.46 -2.48
C LEU A 64 -6.96 8.97 -3.08
N SER A 65 -7.75 8.06 -3.63
CA SER A 65 -9.15 8.32 -3.93
C SER A 65 -9.93 8.59 -2.63
N PRO A 66 -11.12 9.22 -2.68
CA PRO A 66 -11.92 9.47 -1.48
C PRO A 66 -12.23 8.20 -0.67
N GLY A 67 -12.49 7.07 -1.36
CA GLY A 67 -12.74 5.78 -0.72
C GLY A 67 -11.52 5.24 0.01
N ALA A 68 -10.35 5.25 -0.64
CA ALA A 68 -9.12 4.77 -0.02
C ALA A 68 -8.62 5.69 1.09
N TYR A 69 -8.82 7.01 0.98
CA TYR A 69 -8.56 7.93 2.09
C TYR A 69 -9.43 7.61 3.30
N ALA A 70 -10.73 7.31 3.09
CA ALA A 70 -11.60 6.89 4.18
C ALA A 70 -11.16 5.54 4.79
N GLN A 71 -10.74 4.57 3.97
CA GLN A 71 -10.15 3.31 4.46
C GLN A 71 -8.90 3.57 5.31
N ALA A 72 -7.96 4.39 4.83
CA ALA A 72 -6.74 4.73 5.58
C ALA A 72 -7.07 5.42 6.91
N MET A 73 -8.05 6.32 6.96
CA MET A 73 -8.48 6.95 8.22
C MET A 73 -9.18 5.97 9.17
N ALA A 74 -9.94 5.01 8.64
CA ALA A 74 -10.52 3.94 9.45
C ALA A 74 -9.43 3.05 10.08
N VAL A 75 -8.37 2.74 9.32
CA VAL A 75 -7.18 2.05 9.83
C VAL A 75 -6.49 2.85 10.92
N VAL A 76 -6.24 4.14 10.69
CA VAL A 76 -5.66 5.05 11.69
C VAL A 76 -6.45 5.04 12.99
N ALA A 77 -7.79 5.09 12.90
CA ALA A 77 -8.66 5.09 14.07
C ALA A 77 -8.72 3.74 14.81
N LEU A 78 -8.29 2.63 14.19
CA LEU A 78 -8.22 1.33 14.88
C LEU A 78 -7.15 1.31 15.98
N GLU A 79 -6.16 2.22 15.97
CA GLU A 79 -5.18 2.30 17.06
C GLU A 79 -5.85 2.52 18.43
N GLU A 80 -6.90 3.35 18.50
CA GLU A 80 -7.66 3.56 19.76
C GLU A 80 -8.40 2.30 20.20
N VAL A 81 -8.95 1.55 19.23
CA VAL A 81 -9.67 0.30 19.49
C VAL A 81 -8.69 -0.75 20.00
N LEU A 82 -7.51 -0.82 19.39
CA LEU A 82 -6.45 -1.74 19.77
C LEU A 82 -5.86 -1.39 21.13
N ASP A 83 -5.59 -0.12 21.44
CA ASP A 83 -5.09 0.30 22.75
C ASP A 83 -6.09 -0.08 23.85
N ARG A 84 -7.38 0.16 23.62
CA ARG A 84 -8.45 -0.28 24.53
C ARG A 84 -8.42 -1.79 24.75
N ALA A 85 -8.29 -2.59 23.69
CA ALA A 85 -8.24 -4.04 23.78
C ALA A 85 -7.01 -4.54 24.53
N GLU A 86 -5.89 -3.82 24.42
CA GLU A 86 -4.64 -4.07 25.17
C GLU A 86 -4.68 -3.49 26.59
N GLY A 87 -5.80 -2.88 27.01
CA GLY A 87 -6.00 -2.30 28.33
C GLY A 87 -5.20 -1.03 28.57
N TRP A 88 -4.97 -0.23 27.52
CA TRP A 88 -4.30 1.07 27.54
C TRP A 88 -2.83 1.02 28.00
N ARG A 89 -2.20 -0.17 27.89
CA ARG A 89 -0.83 -0.40 28.37
C ARG A 89 0.24 -0.04 27.36
N ARG A 90 -0.10 -0.02 26.07
CA ARG A 90 0.85 0.31 25.00
C ARG A 90 0.79 1.79 24.60
N GLY A 91 -0.27 2.49 24.97
CA GLY A 91 -0.42 3.92 24.74
C GLY A 91 -0.56 4.24 23.26
N ARG A 92 -1.19 3.34 22.49
CA ARG A 92 -1.38 3.56 21.05
C ARG A 92 -2.38 4.66 20.82
N HIS A 93 -2.13 5.44 19.79
CA HIS A 93 -2.96 6.59 19.49
C HIS A 93 -3.05 6.80 17.97
N SER A 94 -4.18 7.35 17.52
CA SER A 94 -4.42 7.71 16.11
C SER A 94 -3.44 8.78 15.58
N GLY A 95 -2.65 9.38 16.46
CA GLY A 95 -1.57 10.32 16.13
C GLY A 95 -0.22 9.65 15.88
N ASP A 96 -0.08 8.35 16.11
CA ASP A 96 1.17 7.58 15.98
C ASP A 96 1.46 7.24 14.51
N TYR A 97 1.51 8.28 13.69
CA TYR A 97 1.85 8.23 12.28
C TYR A 97 2.88 9.31 11.99
N TRP A 98 3.77 9.05 11.05
CA TRP A 98 4.89 9.91 10.72
C TRP A 98 4.81 10.35 9.28
N VAL A 99 5.23 11.58 9.03
CA VAL A 99 5.41 12.12 7.68
C VAL A 99 6.88 12.44 7.43
N ALA A 100 7.37 11.99 6.28
CA ALA A 100 8.70 12.28 5.76
C ALA A 100 8.62 12.75 4.31
N VAL A 101 9.47 13.71 3.94
CA VAL A 101 9.65 14.27 2.61
C VAL A 101 11.12 14.16 2.24
N PHE A 102 11.40 13.62 1.05
CA PHE A 102 12.74 13.37 0.52
C PHE A 102 12.96 14.29 -0.69
N GLY A 103 13.99 15.13 -0.64
CA GLY A 103 14.20 16.24 -1.59
C GLY A 103 13.38 17.49 -1.27
N ASP A 104 13.49 18.52 -2.10
CA ASP A 104 12.77 19.79 -1.98
C ASP A 104 11.61 19.86 -3.01
N PRO A 105 10.35 19.64 -2.60
CA PRO A 105 9.21 19.74 -3.51
C PRO A 105 8.97 21.16 -4.04
N ALA A 106 9.66 22.21 -3.56
CA ALA A 106 9.56 23.53 -4.15
C ALA A 106 10.56 23.76 -5.31
N ARG A 107 11.64 22.99 -5.37
CA ARG A 107 12.79 23.27 -6.27
C ARG A 107 13.25 22.08 -7.10
N ASP A 108 13.10 20.87 -6.57
CA ASP A 108 13.66 19.68 -7.19
C ASP A 108 12.65 19.04 -8.14
N ASP A 109 13.17 18.52 -9.25
CA ASP A 109 12.40 17.71 -10.19
C ASP A 109 12.15 16.30 -9.64
N ARG A 110 13.01 15.82 -8.74
CA ARG A 110 12.91 14.52 -8.08
C ARG A 110 12.67 14.71 -6.59
N TRP A 111 11.54 14.21 -6.12
CA TRP A 111 11.21 14.24 -4.69
C TRP A 111 10.28 13.08 -4.35
N SER A 112 10.22 12.73 -3.07
CA SER A 112 9.34 11.66 -2.59
C SER A 112 8.75 12.06 -1.25
N TRP A 113 7.67 11.40 -0.86
CA TRP A 113 7.16 11.51 0.49
C TRP A 113 6.54 10.21 0.93
N ARG A 114 6.51 10.01 2.25
CA ARG A 114 5.90 8.86 2.89
C ARG A 114 5.08 9.30 4.09
N ILE A 115 3.90 8.71 4.23
CA ILE A 115 3.13 8.70 5.48
C ILE A 115 3.03 7.26 5.94
N GLU A 116 3.52 6.98 7.13
CA GLU A 116 3.60 5.62 7.67
C GLU A 116 3.33 5.57 9.18
N GLY A 117 2.87 4.42 9.66
CA GLY A 117 2.59 4.14 11.05
C GLY A 117 2.31 2.66 11.25
N HIS A 118 1.85 2.28 12.44
CA HIS A 118 1.35 0.92 12.63
C HIS A 118 0.18 0.70 11.65
N HIS A 119 0.26 -0.34 10.82
CA HIS A 119 -0.75 -0.66 9.79
C HIS A 119 -0.98 0.31 8.62
N LEU A 120 -0.11 1.29 8.38
CA LEU A 120 -0.21 2.17 7.21
C LEU A 120 1.18 2.47 6.66
N SER A 121 1.38 2.37 5.35
CA SER A 121 2.55 2.95 4.69
C SER A 121 2.21 3.31 3.26
N ILE A 122 2.22 4.61 2.96
CA ILE A 122 1.90 5.13 1.62
C ILE A 122 3.07 5.98 1.17
N THR A 123 3.69 5.56 0.07
CA THR A 123 4.83 6.24 -0.52
C THR A 123 4.51 6.69 -1.94
N MET A 124 4.91 7.92 -2.26
CA MET A 124 4.82 8.46 -3.61
C MET A 124 6.19 9.00 -4.00
N THR A 125 6.69 8.64 -5.17
CA THR A 125 7.90 9.22 -5.75
C THR A 125 7.51 10.02 -6.99
N VAL A 126 7.98 11.26 -7.06
CA VAL A 126 7.69 12.19 -8.14
C VAL A 126 8.99 12.52 -8.86
N VAL A 127 8.97 12.37 -10.18
CA VAL A 127 10.08 12.75 -11.07
C VAL A 127 9.47 13.54 -12.22
N ASP A 128 9.85 14.81 -12.32
CA ASP A 128 9.22 15.78 -13.22
C ASP A 128 7.71 15.86 -12.91
N ASP A 129 6.86 15.51 -13.89
CA ASP A 129 5.40 15.42 -13.75
C ASP A 129 4.89 13.98 -13.54
N GLN A 130 5.80 12.99 -13.45
CA GLN A 130 5.43 11.59 -13.28
C GLN A 130 5.39 11.19 -11.81
N VAL A 131 4.34 10.46 -11.43
CA VAL A 131 4.16 9.90 -10.08
C VAL A 131 4.29 8.39 -10.16
N SER A 132 5.21 7.81 -9.39
CA SER A 132 5.24 6.38 -9.07
C SER A 132 4.58 6.14 -7.70
N PRO A 133 3.46 5.41 -7.64
CA PRO A 133 2.62 5.35 -6.45
C PRO A 133 2.84 4.13 -5.55
N ALA A 134 3.93 3.38 -5.71
CA ALA A 134 4.19 2.15 -4.96
C ALA A 134 5.41 2.28 -4.03
N PRO A 135 5.37 1.65 -2.83
CA PRO A 135 4.31 0.77 -2.32
C PRO A 135 3.13 1.49 -1.63
N ILE A 136 1.97 0.82 -1.61
CA ILE A 136 0.77 1.20 -0.85
C ILE A 136 0.40 0.04 0.08
N PHE A 137 0.60 0.23 1.37
CA PHE A 137 0.30 -0.74 2.41
C PHE A 137 -0.84 -0.24 3.30
N LEU A 138 -1.81 -1.12 3.55
CA LEU A 138 -2.85 -0.95 4.56
C LEU A 138 -2.89 -2.22 5.44
N GLY A 139 -3.17 -2.06 6.71
CA GLY A 139 -3.45 -3.14 7.63
C GLY A 139 -4.64 -2.82 8.52
N ALA A 140 -5.26 -3.83 9.11
CA ALA A 140 -6.34 -3.64 10.07
C ALA A 140 -6.18 -4.62 11.22
N ASN A 141 -6.00 -4.08 12.42
CA ASN A 141 -5.95 -4.84 13.66
C ASN A 141 -6.79 -4.12 14.74
N PRO A 142 -7.97 -4.65 15.10
CA PRO A 142 -8.60 -5.85 14.54
C PRO A 142 -9.09 -5.64 13.08
N ALA A 143 -9.04 -6.70 12.26
CA ALA A 143 -9.55 -6.67 10.88
C ALA A 143 -11.07 -6.43 10.83
N THR A 144 -11.79 -6.92 11.82
CA THR A 144 -13.22 -6.71 12.06
C THR A 144 -13.48 -6.38 13.52
N VAL A 145 -14.13 -5.23 13.77
CA VAL A 145 -14.76 -4.92 15.06
C VAL A 145 -16.21 -5.37 15.01
N ARG A 146 -16.70 -6.10 16.01
CA ARG A 146 -18.07 -6.63 16.06
C ARG A 146 -18.85 -6.15 17.28
N HIS A 147 -20.17 -6.00 17.12
CA HIS A 147 -21.12 -5.80 18.21
C HIS A 147 -22.36 -6.68 17.97
N ALA A 148 -22.73 -7.50 18.96
CA ALA A 148 -23.84 -8.45 18.88
C ALA A 148 -23.82 -9.30 17.59
N GLY A 149 -22.65 -9.81 17.21
CA GLY A 149 -22.44 -10.62 16.00
C GLY A 149 -22.34 -9.84 14.69
N ARG A 150 -22.67 -8.55 14.66
CA ARG A 150 -22.64 -7.70 13.45
C ARG A 150 -21.32 -6.93 13.34
N PRO A 151 -20.71 -6.83 12.14
CA PRO A 151 -19.58 -5.95 11.92
C PRO A 151 -19.95 -4.47 12.18
N VAL A 152 -19.13 -3.79 12.96
CA VAL A 152 -19.16 -2.33 13.18
C VAL A 152 -18.13 -1.65 12.28
N SER A 153 -16.94 -2.24 12.15
CA SER A 153 -15.87 -1.77 11.27
C SER A 153 -15.19 -2.99 10.64
N ARG A 154 -14.91 -2.91 9.33
CA ARG A 154 -14.15 -3.91 8.56
C ARG A 154 -13.43 -3.24 7.37
N PRO A 155 -12.39 -2.42 7.62
CA PRO A 155 -11.85 -1.49 6.62
C PRO A 155 -11.33 -2.15 5.34
N LEU A 156 -10.81 -3.38 5.45
CA LEU A 156 -10.25 -4.18 4.35
C LEU A 156 -11.16 -5.33 3.92
N GLY A 157 -12.46 -5.22 4.25
CA GLY A 157 -13.41 -6.29 4.04
C GLY A 157 -13.76 -6.56 2.58
N VAL A 158 -13.76 -5.52 1.75
CA VAL A 158 -14.14 -5.63 0.33
C VAL A 158 -13.09 -6.43 -0.44
N GLU A 159 -11.81 -6.23 -0.11
CA GLU A 159 -10.69 -6.98 -0.64
C GLU A 159 -10.77 -8.48 -0.32
N GLU A 160 -11.17 -8.83 0.91
CA GLU A 160 -11.34 -10.22 1.33
C GLU A 160 -12.53 -10.87 0.62
N ASP A 161 -13.70 -10.21 0.63
CA ASP A 161 -14.93 -10.76 0.07
C ASP A 161 -14.77 -11.05 -1.42
N LEU A 162 -14.22 -10.09 -2.18
CA LEU A 162 -14.05 -10.23 -3.62
C LEU A 162 -13.06 -11.34 -4.01
N ALA A 163 -11.98 -11.51 -3.23
CA ALA A 163 -11.04 -12.60 -3.45
C ALA A 163 -11.66 -13.98 -3.15
N ARG A 164 -12.55 -14.06 -2.15
CA ARG A 164 -13.30 -15.29 -1.84
C ARG A 164 -14.34 -15.60 -2.92
N GLU A 165 -15.06 -14.60 -3.39
CA GLU A 165 -16.00 -14.73 -4.52
C GLU A 165 -15.27 -15.23 -5.78
N LEU A 166 -14.09 -14.68 -6.07
CA LEU A 166 -13.23 -15.15 -7.15
C LEU A 166 -12.87 -16.63 -6.97
N LEU A 167 -12.40 -17.04 -5.78
CA LEU A 167 -12.03 -18.42 -5.50
C LEU A 167 -13.22 -19.39 -5.64
N GLU A 168 -14.43 -18.96 -5.26
CA GLU A 168 -15.66 -19.73 -5.43
C GLU A 168 -16.04 -19.87 -6.92
N ALA A 169 -15.97 -18.78 -7.68
CA ALA A 169 -16.31 -18.74 -9.10
C ALA A 169 -15.40 -19.62 -9.99
N MET A 170 -14.22 -20.01 -9.50
CA MET A 170 -13.31 -20.93 -10.19
C MET A 170 -13.81 -22.39 -10.23
N GLY A 171 -14.78 -22.76 -9.39
CA GLY A 171 -15.20 -24.14 -9.21
C GLY A 171 -14.10 -25.05 -8.63
N PRO A 172 -14.35 -26.36 -8.45
CA PRO A 172 -13.41 -27.26 -7.76
C PRO A 172 -12.03 -27.36 -8.42
N ALA A 173 -11.97 -27.54 -9.74
CA ALA A 173 -10.72 -27.70 -10.46
C ALA A 173 -9.90 -26.39 -10.49
N GLY A 174 -10.55 -25.25 -10.71
CA GLY A 174 -9.86 -23.97 -10.73
C GLY A 174 -9.35 -23.56 -9.35
N ARG A 175 -10.13 -23.80 -8.30
CA ARG A 175 -9.71 -23.61 -6.91
C ARG A 175 -8.52 -24.49 -6.55
N ALA A 176 -8.49 -25.75 -6.98
CA ALA A 176 -7.34 -26.63 -6.75
C ALA A 176 -6.06 -26.12 -7.43
N ALA A 177 -6.17 -25.43 -8.57
CA ALA A 177 -5.02 -24.80 -9.23
C ALA A 177 -4.64 -23.43 -8.62
N ALA A 178 -5.58 -22.72 -7.99
CA ALA A 178 -5.31 -21.46 -7.31
C ALA A 178 -4.71 -21.65 -5.90
N ILE A 179 -5.09 -22.71 -5.18
CA ILE A 179 -4.55 -23.00 -3.85
C ILE A 179 -3.14 -23.56 -3.99
N VAL A 180 -2.14 -22.78 -3.58
CA VAL A 180 -0.72 -23.12 -3.72
C VAL A 180 -0.10 -23.65 -2.43
N ALA A 181 -0.79 -23.51 -1.30
CA ALA A 181 -0.40 -24.06 0.00
C ALA A 181 -1.62 -24.26 0.92
N ASP A 182 -1.59 -25.32 1.72
CA ASP A 182 -2.65 -25.63 2.69
C ASP A 182 -2.67 -24.66 3.89
N GLU A 183 -1.52 -24.05 4.19
CA GLU A 183 -1.33 -23.09 5.28
C GLU A 183 -0.98 -21.72 4.71
N ALA A 184 -1.59 -20.67 5.28
CA ALA A 184 -1.21 -19.30 4.98
C ALA A 184 0.15 -18.96 5.61
N PRO A 185 0.97 -18.11 4.97
CA PRO A 185 2.15 -17.53 5.61
C PRO A 185 1.76 -16.73 6.87
N GLY A 186 2.74 -16.43 7.73
CA GLY A 186 2.49 -15.65 8.94
C GLY A 186 2.37 -14.13 8.74
N ASP A 187 2.63 -13.66 7.52
CA ASP A 187 2.50 -12.27 7.07
C ASP A 187 2.41 -12.25 5.53
N ILE A 188 2.18 -11.09 4.90
CA ILE A 188 2.47 -10.89 3.47
C ILE A 188 3.93 -11.26 3.15
N ILE A 189 4.19 -11.85 1.99
CA ILE A 189 5.51 -12.42 1.65
C ILE A 189 6.54 -11.32 1.37
N SER A 190 6.11 -10.21 0.75
CA SER A 190 6.99 -9.05 0.52
C SER A 190 7.44 -8.36 1.80
N ALA A 191 6.69 -8.50 2.89
CA ALA A 191 7.00 -7.95 4.21
C ALA A 191 7.46 -6.48 4.17
N THR A 192 8.48 -6.14 4.97
CA THR A 192 9.07 -4.80 5.08
C THR A 192 10.26 -4.58 4.11
N ARG A 193 10.32 -5.32 3.00
CA ARG A 193 11.48 -5.28 2.10
C ARG A 193 11.61 -3.93 1.38
N PRO A 194 12.83 -3.36 1.26
CA PRO A 194 13.07 -2.08 0.57
C PRO A 194 12.95 -2.17 -0.96
N SER A 195 12.66 -3.36 -1.49
CA SER A 195 12.26 -3.59 -2.86
C SER A 195 11.23 -4.71 -2.89
N ALA A 196 10.32 -4.66 -3.86
CA ALA A 196 9.41 -5.77 -4.12
C ALA A 196 10.21 -7.05 -4.40
N PRO A 197 9.71 -8.22 -3.97
CA PRO A 197 10.30 -9.48 -4.39
C PRO A 197 10.12 -9.66 -5.90
N GLY A 198 10.95 -10.52 -6.49
CA GLY A 198 10.66 -11.06 -7.82
C GLY A 198 9.40 -11.94 -7.80
N ARG A 199 9.12 -12.56 -8.96
CA ARG A 199 8.00 -13.48 -9.16
C ARG A 199 7.94 -14.55 -8.06
N LEU A 200 6.79 -14.69 -7.42
CA LEU A 200 6.57 -15.63 -6.32
C LEU A 200 5.96 -16.93 -6.84
N GLU A 201 6.61 -18.07 -6.56
CA GLU A 201 6.12 -19.39 -6.94
C GLU A 201 5.40 -20.10 -5.79
N PRO A 202 4.48 -21.05 -6.07
CA PRO A 202 3.85 -21.34 -7.37
C PRO A 202 2.94 -20.22 -7.88
N LEU A 203 2.84 -19.97 -9.19
CA LEU A 203 2.05 -18.83 -9.70
C LEU A 203 0.55 -18.86 -9.37
N GLY A 204 -0.05 -20.05 -9.23
CA GLY A 204 -1.50 -20.23 -9.06
C GLY A 204 -2.27 -20.22 -10.39
N MET A 205 -3.50 -19.71 -10.37
CA MET A 205 -4.42 -19.69 -11.51
C MET A 205 -4.14 -18.50 -12.45
N PRO A 206 -3.73 -18.74 -13.72
CA PRO A 206 -3.61 -17.67 -14.70
C PRO A 206 -4.98 -17.15 -15.14
N ARG A 207 -5.09 -15.84 -15.32
CA ARG A 207 -6.30 -15.13 -15.76
C ARG A 207 -6.88 -15.70 -17.05
N GLY A 208 -6.04 -16.06 -18.02
CA GLY A 208 -6.42 -16.62 -19.32
C GLY A 208 -7.09 -17.99 -19.23
N ARG A 209 -6.96 -18.70 -18.10
CA ARG A 209 -7.67 -19.96 -17.84
C ARG A 209 -8.96 -19.78 -17.03
N LEU A 210 -9.26 -18.56 -16.59
CA LEU A 210 -10.53 -18.27 -15.93
C LEU A 210 -11.68 -18.18 -16.95
N GLY A 211 -12.82 -18.78 -16.58
CA GLY A 211 -14.09 -18.52 -17.26
C GLY A 211 -14.49 -17.04 -17.15
N PRO A 212 -15.47 -16.56 -17.95
CA PRO A 212 -15.83 -15.14 -18.01
C PRO A 212 -16.12 -14.51 -16.65
N GLY A 213 -16.84 -15.22 -15.76
CA GLY A 213 -17.16 -14.73 -14.41
C GLY A 213 -15.93 -14.57 -13.51
N GLY A 214 -15.08 -15.60 -13.41
CA GLY A 214 -13.84 -15.52 -12.63
C GLY A 214 -12.88 -14.45 -13.16
N ARG A 215 -12.80 -14.30 -14.49
CA ARG A 215 -11.98 -13.23 -15.11
C ARG A 215 -12.49 -11.84 -14.71
N ALA A 216 -13.79 -11.61 -14.79
CA ALA A 216 -14.39 -10.35 -14.38
C ALA A 216 -14.19 -10.06 -12.88
N LEU A 217 -14.21 -11.07 -12.01
CA LEU A 217 -13.93 -10.91 -10.58
C LEU A 217 -12.45 -10.60 -10.31
N LEU A 218 -11.52 -11.24 -11.03
CA LEU A 218 -10.10 -10.91 -10.93
C LEU A 218 -9.82 -9.48 -11.41
N ASP A 219 -10.43 -9.06 -12.52
CA ASP A 219 -10.30 -7.70 -13.05
C ASP A 219 -10.86 -6.67 -12.06
N GLN A 220 -12.01 -6.96 -11.44
CA GLN A 220 -12.57 -6.13 -10.37
C GLN A 220 -11.65 -6.06 -9.15
N LEU A 221 -11.01 -7.17 -8.77
CA LEU A 221 -10.08 -7.21 -7.65
C LEU A 221 -8.86 -6.33 -7.93
N VAL A 222 -8.27 -6.43 -9.12
CA VAL A 222 -7.15 -5.56 -9.51
C VAL A 222 -7.58 -4.10 -9.54
N ALA A 223 -8.74 -3.80 -10.14
CA ALA A 223 -9.28 -2.45 -10.19
C ALA A 223 -9.54 -1.88 -8.79
N LEU A 224 -10.03 -2.67 -7.84
CA LEU A 224 -10.24 -2.25 -6.45
C LEU A 224 -8.95 -1.69 -5.82
N TYR A 225 -7.83 -2.35 -6.06
CA TYR A 225 -6.53 -1.92 -5.54
C TYR A 225 -5.97 -0.71 -6.28
N LEU A 226 -6.07 -0.66 -7.62
CA LEU A 226 -5.61 0.49 -8.40
C LEU A 226 -6.46 1.73 -8.12
N ASN A 227 -7.77 1.58 -7.92
CA ASN A 227 -8.69 2.65 -7.56
C ASN A 227 -8.50 3.18 -6.13
N ARG A 228 -7.51 2.67 -5.39
CA ARG A 228 -6.99 3.39 -4.22
C ARG A 228 -6.35 4.72 -4.62
N LEU A 229 -5.89 4.84 -5.86
CA LEU A 229 -5.28 6.04 -6.43
C LEU A 229 -6.35 7.00 -7.00
N PRO A 230 -6.01 8.30 -7.17
CA PRO A 230 -6.86 9.21 -7.92
C PRO A 230 -7.11 8.70 -9.35
N PRO A 231 -8.29 8.98 -9.95
CA PRO A 231 -8.72 8.34 -11.20
C PRO A 231 -7.72 8.37 -12.35
N GLU A 232 -7.03 9.50 -12.56
CA GLU A 232 -6.02 9.63 -13.63
C GLU A 232 -4.82 8.71 -13.42
N LEU A 233 -4.37 8.58 -12.16
CA LEU A 233 -3.24 7.71 -11.82
C LEU A 233 -3.65 6.24 -11.82
N ALA A 234 -4.86 5.93 -11.35
CA ALA A 234 -5.42 4.58 -11.43
C ALA A 234 -5.52 4.10 -12.89
N ALA A 235 -6.00 4.94 -13.80
CA ALA A 235 -6.08 4.64 -15.24
C ALA A 235 -4.67 4.38 -15.82
N ARG A 236 -3.71 5.29 -15.57
CA ARG A 236 -2.32 5.11 -16.02
C ARG A 236 -1.71 3.80 -15.51
N GLU A 237 -1.93 3.45 -14.24
CA GLU A 237 -1.39 2.22 -13.67
C GLU A 237 -2.09 0.96 -14.20
N ALA A 238 -3.37 1.06 -14.58
CA ALA A 238 -4.11 0.00 -15.26
C ALA A 238 -3.60 -0.22 -16.69
N ASP A 239 -3.36 0.84 -17.47
CA ASP A 239 -2.83 0.76 -18.85
C ASP A 239 -1.48 0.04 -18.89
N ARG A 240 -0.66 0.18 -17.83
CA ARG A 240 0.62 -0.53 -17.69
C ARG A 240 0.47 -2.05 -17.52
N LEU A 241 -0.73 -2.55 -17.24
CA LEU A 241 -1.03 -3.98 -17.14
C LEU A 241 -1.50 -4.56 -18.48
N ASP A 242 -1.81 -3.73 -19.47
CA ASP A 242 -2.35 -4.18 -20.74
C ASP A 242 -1.38 -5.13 -21.45
N GLY A 243 -1.90 -6.29 -21.85
CA GLY A 243 -1.14 -7.34 -22.52
C GLY A 243 -0.36 -8.28 -21.59
N GLY A 244 -0.29 -8.01 -20.29
CA GLY A 244 0.34 -8.89 -19.30
C GLY A 244 -0.59 -9.98 -18.75
N GLU A 245 -0.06 -11.17 -18.50
CA GLU A 245 -0.82 -12.27 -17.88
C GLU A 245 -0.80 -12.16 -16.35
N LEU A 246 -1.99 -12.05 -15.74
CA LEU A 246 -2.16 -12.01 -14.29
C LEU A 246 -2.37 -13.41 -13.73
N HIS A 247 -1.88 -13.64 -12.52
CA HIS A 247 -2.04 -14.91 -11.82
C HIS A 247 -2.61 -14.66 -10.42
N PHE A 248 -3.58 -15.48 -10.03
CA PHE A 248 -4.17 -15.47 -8.69
C PHE A 248 -3.76 -16.73 -7.93
N ALA A 249 -3.17 -16.56 -6.76
CA ALA A 249 -2.84 -17.66 -5.85
C ALA A 249 -3.48 -17.45 -4.48
N TRP A 250 -3.86 -18.55 -3.84
CA TRP A 250 -4.44 -18.61 -2.50
C TRP A 250 -3.62 -19.54 -1.62
N ALA A 251 -3.50 -19.22 -0.33
CA ALA A 251 -2.93 -20.11 0.67
C ALA A 251 -3.80 -20.11 1.93
N GLY A 252 -3.94 -21.28 2.55
CA GLY A 252 -4.77 -21.46 3.74
C GLY A 252 -6.20 -21.92 3.44
N PRO A 253 -7.01 -22.17 4.49
CA PRO A 253 -8.41 -22.55 4.36
C PRO A 253 -9.28 -21.55 3.59
N THR A 254 -10.30 -22.05 2.90
CA THR A 254 -11.20 -21.21 2.07
C THR A 254 -12.43 -20.69 2.82
N ARG A 255 -12.64 -21.11 4.07
CA ARG A 255 -13.80 -20.71 4.88
C ARG A 255 -13.57 -19.31 5.48
N PRO A 256 -14.59 -18.44 5.54
CA PRO A 256 -14.48 -17.15 6.22
C PRO A 256 -14.08 -17.27 7.69
N GLY A 257 -13.35 -16.27 8.20
CA GLY A 257 -12.89 -16.22 9.59
C GLY A 257 -11.73 -17.17 9.91
N GLN A 258 -11.06 -17.71 8.90
CA GLN A 258 -9.86 -18.52 9.06
C GLN A 258 -8.65 -17.79 8.47
N ARG A 259 -7.46 -18.15 8.98
CA ARG A 259 -6.19 -17.68 8.46
C ARG A 259 -6.11 -17.94 6.96
N HIS A 260 -5.81 -16.92 6.17
CA HIS A 260 -5.68 -17.07 4.73
C HIS A 260 -4.78 -16.01 4.14
N TYR A 261 -4.34 -16.26 2.92
CA TYR A 261 -3.55 -15.35 2.12
C TYR A 261 -3.98 -15.47 0.66
N TYR A 262 -3.95 -14.36 -0.07
CA TYR A 262 -3.95 -14.41 -1.52
C TYR A 262 -2.93 -13.45 -2.10
N ARG A 263 -2.53 -13.72 -3.35
CA ARG A 263 -1.82 -12.76 -4.18
C ARG A 263 -2.40 -12.68 -5.58
N VAL A 264 -2.33 -11.49 -6.15
CA VAL A 264 -2.44 -11.27 -7.60
C VAL A 264 -1.09 -10.77 -8.08
N GLN A 265 -0.49 -11.44 -9.06
CA GLN A 265 0.79 -11.03 -9.61
C GLN A 265 0.82 -11.05 -11.14
N GLY A 266 1.54 -10.08 -11.71
CA GLY A 266 1.88 -9.97 -13.13
C GLY A 266 3.35 -9.59 -13.28
N ASP A 267 3.73 -9.06 -14.44
CA ASP A 267 5.13 -8.70 -14.70
C ASP A 267 5.59 -7.48 -13.88
N ASP A 268 4.74 -6.46 -13.74
CA ASP A 268 4.99 -5.26 -12.91
C ASP A 268 3.87 -5.05 -11.87
N LEU A 269 3.20 -6.10 -11.41
CA LEU A 269 2.18 -5.99 -10.36
C LEU A 269 2.37 -7.07 -9.31
N LEU A 270 2.35 -6.68 -8.05
CA LEU A 270 2.19 -7.59 -6.92
C LEU A 270 1.18 -7.00 -5.94
N ILE A 271 0.06 -7.68 -5.81
CA ILE A 271 -0.92 -7.45 -4.76
C ILE A 271 -0.85 -8.64 -3.81
N GLU A 272 -0.74 -8.36 -2.52
CA GLU A 272 -0.87 -9.37 -1.48
C GLU A 272 -1.94 -8.96 -0.48
N TYR A 273 -2.61 -9.96 0.07
CA TYR A 273 -3.50 -9.83 1.20
C TYR A 273 -3.29 -11.03 2.10
N ASP A 274 -3.24 -10.80 3.38
CA ASP A 274 -3.22 -11.85 4.37
C ASP A 274 -4.20 -11.52 5.50
N ASN A 275 -4.59 -12.55 6.24
CA ASN A 275 -5.22 -12.40 7.53
C ASN A 275 -4.70 -13.51 8.43
N THR A 276 -3.79 -13.16 9.33
CA THR A 276 -2.76 -14.09 9.84
C THR A 276 -2.62 -14.06 11.35
N THR A 277 -3.68 -13.70 12.10
CA THR A 277 -3.82 -14.08 13.51
C THR A 277 -4.69 -15.32 13.66
N ASP A 278 -4.59 -16.01 14.82
CA ASP A 278 -5.30 -17.29 15.06
C ASP A 278 -6.81 -17.14 15.01
N ASP A 279 -7.30 -15.94 15.34
CA ASP A 279 -8.70 -15.56 15.24
C ASP A 279 -9.10 -15.03 13.86
N GLY A 280 -8.18 -15.00 12.88
CA GLY A 280 -8.42 -14.47 11.55
C GLY A 280 -8.90 -13.01 11.59
N ASN A 281 -8.30 -12.20 12.47
CA ASN A 281 -8.75 -10.84 12.74
C ASN A 281 -7.61 -9.81 12.72
N HIS A 282 -6.60 -10.03 11.89
CA HIS A 282 -5.48 -9.12 11.68
C HIS A 282 -5.04 -9.24 10.23
N ALA A 283 -5.45 -8.27 9.43
CA ALA A 283 -5.26 -8.31 7.99
C ALA A 283 -4.19 -7.32 7.55
N HIS A 284 -3.31 -7.73 6.65
CA HIS A 284 -2.46 -6.82 5.89
C HIS A 284 -2.73 -6.94 4.41
N THR A 285 -2.50 -5.84 3.72
CA THR A 285 -2.58 -5.79 2.28
C THR A 285 -1.58 -4.80 1.72
N VAL A 286 -0.95 -5.17 0.61
CA VAL A 286 0.00 -4.31 -0.08
C VAL A 286 -0.21 -4.37 -1.58
N LEU A 287 -0.08 -3.21 -2.22
CA LEU A 287 0.17 -3.08 -3.65
C LEU A 287 1.63 -2.65 -3.84
N ARG A 288 2.37 -3.42 -4.63
CA ARG A 288 3.72 -3.11 -5.10
C ARG A 288 3.80 -3.24 -6.61
N ARG A 289 4.84 -2.62 -7.17
CA ARG A 289 5.13 -2.61 -8.59
C ARG A 289 6.59 -3.01 -8.81
N PRO A 290 6.93 -4.28 -9.02
CA PRO A 290 8.33 -4.73 -8.99
C PRO A 290 9.34 -3.94 -9.84
N ALA A 291 8.94 -3.40 -10.99
CA ALA A 291 9.81 -2.57 -11.83
C ALA A 291 9.84 -1.09 -11.39
N SER A 292 8.79 -0.60 -10.72
CA SER A 292 8.61 0.82 -10.37
C SER A 292 8.55 1.12 -8.87
N ASP A 293 8.81 0.13 -8.03
CA ASP A 293 8.77 0.21 -6.58
C ASP A 293 9.67 1.33 -6.07
N PHE A 294 9.14 2.22 -5.23
CA PHE A 294 9.80 3.46 -4.81
C PHE A 294 10.31 4.34 -5.97
N GLY A 295 9.66 4.31 -7.12
CA GLY A 295 9.98 5.12 -8.29
C GLY A 295 11.20 4.69 -9.09
N ALA A 296 11.65 3.44 -8.97
CA ALA A 296 12.84 2.94 -9.66
C ALA A 296 12.79 3.16 -11.20
N ASP A 297 11.63 2.99 -11.82
CA ASP A 297 11.41 3.15 -13.27
C ASP A 297 11.56 4.60 -13.73
N VAL A 298 10.85 5.53 -13.09
CA VAL A 298 10.86 6.95 -13.44
C VAL A 298 12.22 7.58 -13.16
N LEU A 299 12.93 7.10 -12.14
CA LEU A 299 14.30 7.50 -11.85
C LEU A 299 15.28 7.01 -12.92
N ALA A 300 15.19 5.74 -13.32
CA ALA A 300 16.03 5.21 -14.39
C ALA A 300 15.79 5.94 -15.72
N ALA A 301 14.52 6.26 -16.04
CA ALA A 301 14.17 7.01 -17.24
C ALA A 301 14.75 8.44 -17.24
N HIS A 302 14.65 9.14 -16.10
CA HIS A 302 15.19 10.48 -15.92
C HIS A 302 16.73 10.52 -16.00
N HIS A 303 17.42 9.52 -15.46
CA HIS A 303 18.88 9.42 -15.62
C HIS A 303 19.26 9.21 -17.09
N ALA A 304 18.54 8.36 -17.82
CA ALA A 304 18.82 8.12 -19.23
C ALA A 304 18.59 9.37 -20.11
N THR A 305 17.58 10.19 -19.82
CA THR A 305 17.34 11.45 -20.55
C THR A 305 18.35 12.54 -20.18
N ALA A 306 18.70 12.67 -18.89
CA ALA A 306 19.72 13.62 -18.44
C ALA A 306 21.10 13.33 -19.06
N HIS A 307 21.49 12.05 -19.15
CA HIS A 307 22.73 11.65 -19.83
C HIS A 307 22.69 11.94 -21.33
N ARG A 308 21.55 11.78 -22.01
CA ARG A 308 21.40 12.14 -23.43
C ARG A 308 21.44 13.66 -23.66
N ALA A 309 20.92 14.46 -22.73
CA ALA A 309 20.98 15.92 -22.83
C ALA A 309 22.39 16.47 -22.55
N ALA A 310 23.19 15.77 -21.76
CA ALA A 310 24.57 16.12 -21.44
C ALA A 310 25.59 15.75 -22.54
N ASP A 311 25.22 14.88 -23.50
CA ASP A 311 26.01 14.53 -24.69
C ASP A 311 25.40 15.11 -25.98
N PRO A 312 25.56 16.40 -26.29
CA PRO A 312 25.07 16.99 -27.54
C PRO A 312 26.00 16.74 -28.75
N ALA A 313 26.96 15.81 -28.68
CA ALA A 313 27.93 15.57 -29.75
C ALA A 313 27.87 14.11 -30.26
N GLY A 314 27.07 13.91 -31.30
CA GLY A 314 27.26 12.90 -32.33
C GLY A 314 27.32 13.59 -33.68
#